data_AF-A0A0F3GMY0-F1
#
_entry.id   AF-A0A0F3GMY0-F1
#
_cell.length_a   1.000
_cell.length_b   1.000
_cell.length_c   1.000
_cell.angle_alpha   90.00
_cell.angle_beta   90.00
_cell.angle_gamma   90.00
#
_symmetry.space_group_name_H-M   'P 1'
#
loop_
_entity.id
_entity.type
_entity.pdbx_description
1 polymer ?
#
loop_
_entity_poly.entity_id
_entity_poly.type
_entity_poly.pdbx_seq_one_letter_code
_entity_poly.pdbx_strand_id
1 'polypeptide(L)'
;MFLPEIWFSEAKAQDRKLLGIPYDLKFKTKIEIGMESLNRVIRNGVPFEAICFDGLYGRSEWLRSQIQQANHVYMAEIPCDTNIYLSEPQLGVPLFKPGAGSEI
;
A
#
# COMPACT_ATOMS: atom_id res chain seq x y z
N MET A 1 4.33 -9.68 10.40
CA MET A 1 5.26 -8.88 11.21
C MET A 1 6.07 -8.01 10.26
N PHE A 2 6.26 -6.73 10.56
CA PHE A 2 7.09 -5.86 9.74
C PHE A 2 8.54 -5.86 10.25
N LEU A 3 9.49 -6.03 9.35
CA LEU A 3 10.92 -5.83 9.59
C LEU A 3 11.46 -4.88 8.52
N PRO A 4 12.25 -3.86 8.89
CA PRO A 4 12.94 -3.01 7.92
C PRO A 4 13.81 -3.84 6.97
N GLU A 5 13.95 -3.40 5.71
CA GLU A 5 14.66 -4.16 4.66
C GLU A 5 16.09 -4.56 5.03
N ILE A 6 16.80 -3.71 5.78
CA ILE A 6 18.16 -3.99 6.29
C ILE A 6 18.23 -5.31 7.10
N TRP A 7 17.13 -5.71 7.73
CA TRP A 7 17.04 -6.97 8.47
C TRP A 7 17.15 -8.19 7.59
N PHE A 8 17.06 -8.09 6.25
CA PHE A 8 17.21 -9.22 5.33
C PHE A 8 18.61 -9.30 4.71
N SER A 9 19.51 -8.37 5.06
CA SER A 9 20.93 -8.42 4.66
C SER A 9 21.70 -9.58 5.31
N GLU A 10 22.84 -9.94 4.74
CA GLU A 10 23.75 -10.93 5.32
C GLU A 10 24.26 -10.50 6.71
N ALA A 11 24.54 -9.21 6.90
CA ALA A 11 24.98 -8.64 8.16
C ALA A 11 23.99 -8.88 9.32
N LYS A 12 22.71 -9.08 9.01
CA LYS A 12 21.64 -9.36 9.99
C LYS A 12 21.26 -10.84 10.09
N ALA A 13 21.93 -11.74 9.37
CA ALA A 13 21.59 -13.16 9.37
C ALA A 13 21.74 -13.81 10.75
N GLN A 14 22.83 -13.51 11.46
CA GLN A 14 23.05 -14.04 12.81
C GLN A 14 22.02 -13.49 13.81
N ASP A 15 21.73 -12.18 13.75
CA ASP A 15 20.68 -11.55 14.58
C ASP A 15 19.31 -12.20 14.34
N ARG A 16 18.94 -12.43 13.07
CA ARG A 16 17.68 -13.10 12.70
C ARG A 16 17.59 -14.50 13.32
N LYS A 17 18.68 -15.27 13.26
CA LYS A 17 18.74 -16.62 13.84
C LYS A 17 18.62 -16.60 15.35
N LEU A 18 19.34 -15.72 16.02
CA LEU A 18 19.32 -15.59 17.48
C LEU A 18 17.95 -15.17 18.02
N LEU A 19 17.23 -14.33 17.28
CA LEU A 19 15.90 -13.84 17.65
C LEU A 19 14.76 -14.77 17.21
N GLY A 20 15.06 -15.91 16.57
CA GLY A 20 14.04 -16.85 16.10
C GLY A 20 13.15 -16.30 14.98
N ILE A 21 13.65 -15.35 14.19
CA ILE A 21 12.93 -14.84 13.02
C ILE A 21 12.86 -15.95 11.96
N PRO A 22 11.66 -16.26 11.40
CA PRO A 22 11.51 -17.31 10.40
C PRO A 22 12.44 -17.11 9.19
N TYR A 23 13.07 -18.19 8.72
CA TYR A 23 14.06 -18.15 7.65
C TYR A 23 13.44 -17.88 6.26
N ASP A 24 12.17 -18.23 6.10
CA ASP A 24 11.37 -18.05 4.90
C ASP A 24 10.69 -16.67 4.85
N LEU A 25 10.80 -15.88 5.93
CA LEU A 25 10.31 -14.52 5.96
C LEU A 25 11.07 -13.68 4.93
N LYS A 26 10.32 -12.93 4.11
CA LYS A 26 10.85 -11.99 3.12
C LYS A 26 10.45 -10.58 3.51
N PHE A 27 11.22 -9.60 3.04
CA PHE A 27 10.84 -8.20 3.19
C PHE A 27 9.47 -7.95 2.56
N LYS A 28 8.63 -7.23 3.30
CA LYS A 28 7.36 -6.68 2.85
C LYS A 28 7.17 -5.33 3.49
N THR A 29 6.63 -4.40 2.72
CA THR A 29 6.17 -3.12 3.20
C THR A 29 5.01 -3.30 4.19
N LYS A 30 4.78 -2.28 5.03
CA LYS A 30 3.63 -2.28 5.94
C LYS A 30 2.30 -2.42 5.18
N ILE A 31 2.18 -1.79 4.01
CA ILE A 31 0.99 -1.86 3.16
C ILE A 31 0.70 -3.29 2.71
N GLU A 32 1.72 -4.01 2.21
CA GLU A 32 1.57 -5.41 1.78
C GLU A 32 1.17 -6.32 2.94
N ILE A 33 1.81 -6.16 4.11
CA ILE A 33 1.47 -6.93 5.31
C ILE A 33 0.03 -6.64 5.75
N GLY A 34 -0.40 -5.38 5.69
CA GLY A 34 -1.76 -4.97 6.00
C GLY A 34 -2.78 -5.63 5.07
N MET A 35 -2.52 -5.60 3.76
CA MET A 35 -3.40 -6.22 2.77
C MET A 35 -3.49 -7.75 2.94
N GLU A 36 -2.38 -8.43 3.21
CA GLU A 36 -2.38 -9.87 3.50
C GLU A 36 -3.17 -10.22 4.75
N SER A 37 -3.04 -9.40 5.79
CA SER A 37 -3.77 -9.56 7.05
C SER A 37 -5.27 -9.37 6.82
N LEU A 38 -5.66 -8.33 6.08
CA LEU A 38 -7.05 -8.06 5.73
C LEU A 38 -7.64 -9.20 4.89
N ASN A 39 -6.93 -9.64 3.84
CA ASN A 39 -7.34 -10.77 3.02
C ASN A 39 -7.55 -12.05 3.83
N ARG A 40 -6.72 -12.29 4.86
CA ARG A 40 -6.89 -13.43 5.77
C ARG A 40 -8.17 -13.31 6.60
N VAL A 41 -8.47 -12.13 7.13
CA VAL A 41 -9.69 -11.85 7.89
C VAL A 41 -10.93 -12.09 7.03
N ILE A 42 -10.94 -11.54 5.81
CA ILE A 42 -12.02 -11.72 4.83
C ILE A 42 -12.20 -13.20 4.48
N ARG A 43 -11.11 -13.89 4.12
CA ARG A 43 -11.14 -15.32 3.75
C ARG A 43 -11.67 -16.20 4.88
N ASN A 44 -11.38 -15.85 6.12
CA ASN A 44 -11.85 -16.59 7.30
C ASN A 44 -13.30 -16.25 7.68
N GLY A 45 -13.98 -15.37 6.93
CA GLY A 45 -15.38 -15.01 7.17
C GLY A 45 -15.60 -14.28 8.48
N VAL A 46 -14.60 -13.56 8.97
CA VAL A 46 -14.76 -12.74 10.18
C VAL A 46 -15.78 -11.64 9.88
N PRO A 47 -16.85 -11.48 10.68
CA PRO A 47 -17.86 -10.46 10.44
C PRO A 47 -17.32 -9.07 10.77
N PHE A 48 -17.51 -8.11 9.86
CA PHE A 48 -17.22 -6.69 10.05
C PHE A 48 -18.08 -5.84 9.12
N GLU A 49 -18.25 -4.56 9.44
CA GLU A 49 -19.07 -3.61 8.66
C GLU A 49 -18.22 -2.61 7.87
N ALA A 50 -17.04 -2.25 8.38
CA ALA A 50 -16.14 -1.30 7.75
C ALA A 50 -14.68 -1.63 8.06
N ILE A 51 -13.79 -1.18 7.19
CA ILE A 51 -12.35 -1.29 7.37
C ILE A 51 -11.76 0.09 7.63
N CYS A 52 -11.07 0.26 8.75
CA CYS A 52 -10.50 1.54 9.16
C CYS A 52 -8.97 1.51 9.10
N PHE A 53 -8.35 2.60 8.63
CA PHE A 53 -6.89 2.71 8.61
C PHE A 53 -6.37 4.11 8.97
N ASP A 54 -5.19 4.14 9.58
CA ASP A 54 -4.42 5.36 9.85
C ASP A 54 -3.82 5.98 8.56
N GLY A 55 -3.26 7.18 8.69
CA GLY A 55 -2.69 7.96 7.59
C GLY A 55 -1.55 7.30 6.80
N LEU A 56 -0.81 6.33 7.36
CA LEU A 56 0.21 5.59 6.62
C LEU A 56 -0.45 4.74 5.53
N TYR A 57 -1.49 3.99 5.91
CA TYR A 57 -2.24 3.13 5.00
C TYR A 57 -3.17 3.94 4.10
N GLY A 58 -3.85 4.93 4.68
CA GLY A 58 -4.76 5.80 3.96
C GLY A 58 -4.06 6.79 3.01
N ARG A 59 -2.73 6.89 2.99
CA ARG A 59 -1.98 7.50 1.88
C ARG A 59 -1.92 6.63 0.63
N SER A 60 -1.97 5.30 0.76
CA SER A 60 -1.82 4.36 -0.35
C SER A 60 -3.07 4.32 -1.24
N GLU A 61 -3.00 4.94 -2.42
CA GLU A 61 -4.06 4.87 -3.44
C GLU A 61 -4.35 3.42 -3.83
N TRP A 62 -3.28 2.65 -4.09
CA TRP A 62 -3.38 1.24 -4.40
C TRP A 62 -4.21 0.46 -3.37
N LEU A 63 -3.93 0.64 -2.07
CA LEU A 63 -4.66 -0.07 -1.02
C LEU A 63 -6.15 0.30 -1.03
N ARG A 64 -6.48 1.60 -1.14
CA ARG A 64 -7.88 2.06 -1.22
C ARG A 64 -8.58 1.47 -2.43
N SER A 65 -7.91 1.44 -3.59
CA SER A 65 -8.42 0.87 -4.83
C SER A 65 -8.71 -0.63 -4.70
N GLN A 66 -7.82 -1.40 -4.06
CA GLN A 66 -8.04 -2.83 -3.80
C GLN A 66 -9.29 -3.09 -2.95
N ILE A 67 -9.50 -2.29 -1.90
CA ILE A 67 -10.65 -2.46 -1.00
C ILE A 67 -11.96 -2.07 -1.68
N GLN A 68 -11.92 -0.98 -2.45
CA GLN A 68 -13.05 -0.55 -3.27
C GLN A 68 -13.44 -1.64 -4.28
N GLN A 69 -12.47 -2.24 -4.97
CA GLN A 69 -12.69 -3.34 -5.90
C GLN A 69 -13.24 -4.60 -5.22
N ALA A 70 -12.89 -4.81 -3.95
CA ALA A 70 -13.43 -5.89 -3.13
C ALA A 70 -14.83 -5.60 -2.56
N ASN A 71 -15.46 -4.47 -2.92
CA ASN A 71 -16.80 -4.05 -2.46
C ASN A 71 -16.93 -3.96 -0.94
N HIS A 72 -15.87 -3.56 -0.24
CA HIS A 72 -15.92 -3.29 1.20
C HIS A 72 -15.97 -1.79 1.49
N VAL A 73 -16.77 -1.40 2.48
CA VAL A 73 -16.78 -0.03 3.00
C VAL A 73 -15.49 0.21 3.79
N TYR A 74 -14.84 1.35 3.56
CA TYR A 74 -13.67 1.75 4.31
C TYR A 74 -13.70 3.21 4.76
N MET A 75 -13.01 3.49 5.86
CA MET A 75 -12.74 4.84 6.36
C MET A 75 -11.23 4.97 6.55
N ALA A 76 -10.60 5.88 5.82
CA ALA A 76 -9.15 6.05 5.84
C ALA A 76 -8.80 7.48 6.23
N GLU A 77 -7.90 7.62 7.21
CA GLU A 77 -7.21 8.90 7.41
C GLU A 77 -6.32 9.17 6.19
N ILE A 78 -6.40 10.37 5.64
CA ILE A 78 -5.52 10.81 4.55
C ILE A 78 -4.76 12.06 4.98
N PRO A 79 -3.53 12.29 4.47
CA PRO A 79 -2.84 13.56 4.65
C PRO A 79 -3.73 14.75 4.23
N CYS A 80 -3.70 15.85 4.99
CA CYS A 80 -4.53 17.03 4.70
C CYS A 80 -4.15 17.74 3.40
N ASP A 81 -2.95 17.48 2.88
CA ASP A 81 -2.40 17.96 1.61
C ASP A 81 -2.61 16.96 0.46
N THR A 82 -3.44 15.93 0.65
CA THR A 82 -3.76 14.98 -0.41
C THR A 82 -4.53 15.69 -1.52
N ASN A 83 -3.96 15.71 -2.74
CA ASN A 83 -4.65 16.23 -3.91
C ASN A 83 -5.85 15.34 -4.27
N ILE A 84 -7.00 15.97 -4.45
CA ILE A 84 -8.26 15.30 -4.82
C ILE A 84 -8.89 15.97 -6.04
N TYR A 85 -9.69 15.19 -6.77
CA TYR A 85 -10.59 15.72 -7.79
C TYR A 85 -11.97 15.94 -7.15
N LEU A 86 -12.49 17.17 -7.23
CA LEU A 86 -13.83 17.51 -6.72
C LEU A 86 -14.96 17.06 -7.66
N SER A 87 -14.61 16.80 -8.91
CA SER A 87 -15.46 16.26 -9.96
C SER A 87 -14.68 15.22 -10.75
N GLU A 88 -15.37 14.34 -11.47
CA GLU A 88 -14.71 13.32 -12.30
C GLU A 88 -13.75 13.98 -13.31
N PRO A 89 -12.45 13.60 -13.32
CA PRO A 89 -11.48 14.22 -14.20
C PRO A 89 -11.68 13.74 -15.64
N GLN A 90 -11.47 14.65 -16.60
CA GLN A 90 -11.39 14.26 -18.01
C GLN A 90 -10.03 13.62 -18.28
N LEU A 91 -10.03 12.31 -18.56
CA LEU A 91 -8.83 11.57 -18.94
C LEU A 91 -8.62 11.66 -20.45
N GLY A 92 -7.39 11.84 -20.89
CA GLY A 92 -7.04 11.88 -22.31
C GLY A 92 -5.55 11.96 -22.55
N VAL A 93 -5.12 11.55 -23.74
CA VAL A 93 -3.75 11.76 -24.21
C VAL A 93 -3.68 13.18 -24.80
N PRO A 94 -2.76 14.05 -24.37
CA PRO A 94 -2.63 15.37 -24.96
C PRO A 94 -2.29 15.26 -26.45
N LEU A 95 -2.88 16.13 -27.27
CA LEU A 95 -2.54 16.20 -28.68
C LEU A 95 -1.06 16.54 -28.85
N PHE A 96 -0.37 15.77 -29.70
CA PHE A 96 1.02 16.03 -30.05
C PHE A 96 1.16 17.45 -30.61
N LYS A 97 2.05 18.25 -30.03
CA LYS A 97 2.43 19.58 -30.55
C LYS A 97 3.78 19.48 -31.27
N PRO A 98 3.84 19.59 -32.61
CA PRO A 98 5.11 19.67 -33.33
C PRO A 98 5.89 20.93 -32.88
N GLY A 99 7.18 20.78 -32.57
CA GLY A 99 8.07 21.89 -32.21
C GLY A 99 8.39 22.06 -30.72
N ALA A 100 7.88 21.18 -29.84
CA ALA A 100 8.25 21.16 -28.42
C ALA A 100 9.43 20.20 -28.16
N GLY A 101 10.64 20.64 -28.49
CA GLY A 101 11.92 20.00 -28.17
C GLY A 101 13.04 20.60 -29.02
N SER A 102 14.23 20.97 -28.52
CA SER A 102 14.88 20.79 -27.22
C SER A 102 15.94 21.89 -27.06
N GLU A 103 16.09 22.48 -25.87
CA GLU A 103 17.39 23.04 -25.47
C GLU A 103 18.08 21.99 -24.58
N ILE A 104 19.21 21.51 -25.09
CA ILE A 104 20.19 20.65 -24.41
C ILE A 104 21.20 21.55 -23.73
#